data_AF-A0A453SZS9-F1
#
_entry.id   AF-A0A453SZS9-F1
#
_cell.length_a   1.000
_cell.length_b   1.000
_cell.length_c   1.000
_cell.angle_alpha   90.00
_cell.angle_beta   90.00
_cell.angle_gamma   90.00
#
_symmetry.space_group_name_H-M   'P 1'
#
loop_
_entity.id
_entity.type
_entity.pdbx_description
1 polymer ?
#
loop_
_entity_poly.entity_id
_entity_poly.type
_entity_poly.pdbx_seq_one_letter_code
_entity_poly.pdbx_strand_id
1 'polypeptide(L)'
;GDEACPANCPCDTMNWRTQTISLTALEDLEINGFEAEDHELDFLKLILHSAPMLKTVIVKLSDEISSSDDTITKKCNIFRAYPSVKCNVYLSSGLMHQSQNCLLT
;
A
#
# COMPACT_ATOMS: atom_id res chain seq x y z
N GLY A 1 -14.62 -16.58 3.28
CA GLY A 1 -15.88 -17.11 2.74
C GLY A 1 -15.84 -16.70 1.30
N ASP A 2 -15.20 -17.54 0.49
CA ASP A 2 -14.52 -17.06 -0.71
C ASP A 2 -15.45 -17.23 -1.89
N GLU A 3 -16.34 -16.25 -2.07
CA GLU A 3 -17.15 -16.16 -3.28
C GLU A 3 -16.23 -15.75 -4.43
N ALA A 4 -15.97 -16.70 -5.33
CA ALA A 4 -15.19 -16.42 -6.53
C ALA A 4 -15.87 -15.29 -7.32
N CYS A 5 -15.06 -14.32 -7.76
CA CYS A 5 -15.56 -13.17 -8.51
C CYS A 5 -16.32 -13.63 -9.77
N PRO A 6 -17.44 -12.99 -10.13
CA PRO A 6 -18.19 -13.34 -11.33
C PRO A 6 -17.34 -13.16 -12.59
N ALA A 7 -17.63 -13.94 -13.63
CA ALA A 7 -16.99 -13.81 -14.93
C ALA A 7 -17.14 -12.36 -15.46
N ASN A 8 -16.04 -11.77 -15.95
CA ASN A 8 -15.91 -10.35 -16.30
C ASN A 8 -16.01 -9.38 -15.12
N CYS A 9 -15.63 -9.81 -13.92
CA CYS A 9 -15.36 -8.86 -12.84
C CYS A 9 -14.33 -7.83 -13.35
N PRO A 10 -14.58 -6.52 -13.18
CA PRO A 10 -13.58 -5.49 -13.45
C PRO A 10 -12.26 -5.74 -12.69
N CYS A 11 -12.33 -6.45 -11.57
CA CYS A 11 -11.18 -6.88 -10.79
C CYS A 11 -10.24 -7.87 -11.53
N ASP A 12 -10.77 -8.66 -12.47
CA ASP A 12 -10.04 -9.72 -13.19
C ASP A 12 -9.57 -9.27 -14.60
N THR A 13 -10.25 -8.29 -15.20
CA THR A 13 -10.11 -7.99 -16.64
C THR A 13 -9.30 -6.72 -16.96
N MET A 14 -9.04 -5.84 -15.99
CA MET A 14 -8.69 -4.46 -16.32
C MET A 14 -7.19 -4.18 -16.54
N ASN A 15 -6.29 -5.19 -16.53
CA ASN A 15 -4.81 -5.02 -16.65
C ASN A 15 -4.26 -3.79 -15.88
N TRP A 16 -4.92 -3.41 -14.78
CA TRP A 16 -4.80 -2.07 -14.23
C TRP A 16 -3.41 -1.87 -13.61
N ARG A 17 -2.76 -2.98 -13.23
CA ARG A 17 -1.37 -3.06 -12.78
C ARG A 17 -0.37 -2.54 -13.81
N THR A 18 -0.70 -2.55 -15.10
CA THR A 18 0.18 -2.08 -16.19
C THR A 18 -0.33 -0.82 -16.88
N GLN A 19 -1.48 -0.28 -16.45
CA GLN A 19 -1.99 0.97 -17.00
C GLN A 19 -1.09 2.14 -16.59
N THR A 20 -0.87 3.07 -17.50
CA THR A 20 -0.13 4.30 -17.20
C THR A 20 -1.12 5.39 -16.80
N ILE A 21 -1.18 5.69 -15.51
CA ILE A 21 -1.91 6.85 -14.99
C ILE A 21 -0.94 8.02 -14.78
N SER A 22 -1.42 9.26 -14.88
CA SER A 22 -0.60 10.45 -14.69
C SER A 22 -1.03 11.16 -13.41
N LEU A 23 -0.20 11.06 -12.36
CA LEU A 23 -0.43 11.66 -11.04
C LEU A 23 0.68 12.68 -10.72
N THR A 24 1.07 13.48 -11.71
CA THR A 24 2.28 14.33 -11.64
C THR A 24 2.25 15.40 -10.56
N ALA A 25 1.07 15.77 -10.05
CA ALA A 25 0.92 16.76 -8.99
C ALA A 25 0.55 16.15 -7.62
N LEU A 26 0.48 14.82 -7.52
CA LEU A 26 0.15 14.16 -6.25
C LEU A 26 1.34 14.23 -5.30
N GLU A 27 1.16 14.89 -4.15
CA GLU A 27 2.19 15.02 -3.12
C GLU A 27 1.94 14.14 -1.89
N ASP A 28 0.69 13.92 -1.52
CA ASP A 28 0.32 13.15 -0.34
C ASP A 28 -0.77 12.11 -0.69
N LEU A 29 -0.61 10.90 -0.19
CA LEU A 29 -1.55 9.79 -0.35
C LEU A 29 -1.95 9.23 1.02
N GLU A 30 -3.25 9.07 1.23
CA GLU A 30 -3.79 8.36 2.40
C GLU A 30 -4.66 7.19 1.95
N ILE A 31 -4.37 5.99 2.46
CA ILE A 31 -5.15 4.77 2.23
C ILE A 31 -5.66 4.28 3.58
N ASN A 32 -6.96 3.99 3.66
CA ASN A 32 -7.62 3.49 4.86
C ASN A 32 -8.12 2.06 4.64
N GLY A 33 -8.12 1.25 5.70
CA GLY A 33 -8.60 -0.13 5.64
C GLY A 33 -7.70 -1.06 4.81
N PHE A 34 -6.41 -0.76 4.73
CA PHE A 34 -5.46 -1.51 3.91
C PHE A 34 -5.24 -2.91 4.49
N GLU A 35 -5.58 -3.94 3.73
CA GLU A 35 -5.49 -5.36 4.11
C GLU A 35 -4.10 -5.96 3.84
N ALA A 36 -3.26 -5.23 3.09
CA ALA A 36 -1.99 -5.67 2.55
C ALA A 36 -2.07 -6.93 1.67
N GLU A 37 -3.18 -7.09 0.97
CA GLU A 37 -3.29 -8.11 -0.06
C GLU A 37 -2.44 -7.74 -1.29
N ASP A 38 -2.05 -8.75 -2.08
CA ASP A 38 -1.19 -8.57 -3.26
C ASP A 38 -1.73 -7.49 -4.21
N HIS A 39 -3.05 -7.42 -4.36
CA HIS A 39 -3.70 -6.44 -5.20
C HIS A 39 -3.57 -5.01 -4.67
N GLU A 40 -3.61 -4.78 -3.37
CA GLU A 40 -3.40 -3.45 -2.78
C GLU A 40 -1.92 -3.04 -2.82
N LEU A 41 -1.00 -4.01 -2.67
CA LEU A 41 0.43 -3.79 -2.82
C LEU A 41 0.79 -3.37 -4.25
N ASP A 42 0.16 -4.00 -5.26
CA ASP A 42 0.35 -3.61 -6.65
C ASP A 42 -0.23 -2.22 -6.96
N PHE A 43 -1.34 -1.85 -6.32
CA PHE A 43 -1.88 -0.49 -6.40
C PHE A 43 -0.89 0.54 -5.86
N LEU A 44 -0.28 0.27 -4.70
CA LEU A 44 0.73 1.15 -4.13
C LEU A 44 1.95 1.33 -5.04
N LYS A 45 2.46 0.25 -5.65
CA LYS A 45 3.56 0.32 -6.64
C LYS A 45 3.18 1.19 -7.84
N LEU A 46 1.94 1.04 -8.33
CA LEU A 46 1.44 1.83 -9.45
C LEU A 46 1.42 3.33 -9.11
N ILE A 47 0.95 3.69 -7.92
CA ILE A 47 0.94 5.09 -7.48
C ILE A 47 2.37 5.63 -7.33
N LEU A 48 3.25 4.89 -6.67
CA LEU A 48 4.65 5.28 -6.47
C LEU A 48 5.39 5.49 -7.80
N HIS A 49 5.09 4.69 -8.82
CA HIS A 49 5.63 4.87 -10.16
C HIS A 49 5.01 6.07 -10.89
N SER A 50 3.72 6.33 -10.67
CA SER A 50 2.95 7.32 -11.45
C SER A 50 2.94 8.73 -10.86
N ALA A 51 3.41 8.89 -9.62
CA ALA A 51 3.40 10.14 -8.86
C ALA A 51 4.82 10.62 -8.52
N PRO A 52 5.54 11.25 -9.47
CA PRO A 52 6.93 11.69 -9.26
C PRO A 52 7.09 12.76 -8.17
N MET A 53 6.02 13.48 -7.79
CA MET A 53 6.04 14.49 -6.74
C MET A 53 5.55 13.99 -5.38
N LEU A 54 5.31 12.68 -5.25
CA LEU A 54 4.82 12.09 -4.01
C LEU A 54 5.87 12.21 -2.90
N LYS A 55 5.48 12.82 -1.79
CA LYS A 55 6.31 13.10 -0.62
C LYS A 55 5.90 12.21 0.55
N THR A 56 4.59 12.04 0.76
CA THR A 56 4.07 11.30 1.91
C THR A 56 3.09 10.23 1.49
N VAL A 57 3.23 9.04 2.07
CA VAL A 57 2.22 8.00 2.04
C VAL A 57 1.82 7.64 3.47
N ILE A 58 0.52 7.63 3.71
CA ILE A 58 -0.11 7.18 4.95
C ILE A 58 -0.94 5.95 4.63
N VAL A 59 -0.66 4.85 5.31
CA VAL A 59 -1.43 3.61 5.22
C VAL A 59 -2.03 3.29 6.58
N LYS A 60 -3.35 3.25 6.69
CA LYS A 60 -4.05 2.73 7.87
C LYS A 60 -4.54 1.33 7.58
N LEU A 61 -4.06 0.38 8.37
CA LEU A 61 -4.37 -1.03 8.22
C LEU A 61 -5.81 -1.32 8.69
N SER A 62 -6.44 -2.34 8.10
CA SER A 62 -7.75 -2.83 8.57
C SER A 62 -7.64 -3.55 9.92
N ASP A 63 -8.76 -3.65 10.63
CA ASP A 63 -8.88 -4.33 11.93
C ASP A 63 -8.59 -5.84 11.87
N GLU A 64 -8.79 -6.44 10.69
CA GLU A 64 -8.62 -7.88 10.45
C GLU A 64 -7.14 -8.30 10.41
N ILE A 65 -6.22 -7.34 10.29
CA ILE A 65 -4.80 -7.63 10.30
C ILE A 65 -4.31 -7.81 11.72
N SER A 66 -4.05 -9.07 12.11
CA SER A 66 -3.29 -9.34 13.33
C SER A 66 -1.87 -8.79 13.18
N SER A 67 -1.37 -8.15 14.25
CA SER A 67 0.00 -7.63 14.39
C SER A 67 1.05 -8.77 14.43
N SER A 68 1.07 -9.63 13.42
CA SER A 68 2.16 -10.58 13.19
C SER A 68 3.30 -9.87 12.46
N ASP A 69 4.51 -10.01 13.00
CA ASP A 69 5.73 -9.34 12.49
C ASP A 69 6.00 -9.61 11.01
N ASP A 70 5.67 -10.81 10.52
CA ASP A 70 5.90 -11.20 9.12
C ASP A 70 5.06 -10.37 8.13
N THR A 71 3.81 -10.10 8.49
CA THR A 71 2.89 -9.33 7.64
C THR A 71 3.33 -7.88 7.59
N ILE A 72 3.77 -7.29 8.71
CA ILE A 72 4.30 -5.91 8.77
C ILE A 72 5.64 -5.79 8.02
N THR A 73 6.50 -6.81 8.12
CA THR A 73 7.82 -6.82 7.46
C THR A 73 7.71 -6.83 5.94
N LYS A 74 6.81 -7.63 5.36
CA LYS A 74 6.57 -7.63 3.91
C LYS A 74 6.04 -6.26 3.41
N LYS A 75 5.20 -5.59 4.21
CA LYS A 75 4.58 -4.29 3.86
C LYS A 75 5.60 -3.16 3.77
N CYS A 76 6.58 -3.13 4.66
CA CYS A 76 7.60 -2.07 4.66
C CYS A 76 8.60 -2.19 3.51
N ASN A 77 8.78 -3.40 2.94
CA ASN A 77 9.77 -3.62 1.89
C ASN A 77 9.47 -2.86 0.58
N ILE A 78 8.21 -2.58 0.25
CA ILE A 78 7.86 -1.83 -0.97
C ILE A 78 8.45 -0.42 -0.92
N PHE A 79 8.32 0.25 0.22
CA PHE A 79 8.81 1.62 0.39
C PHE A 79 10.34 1.72 0.39
N ARG A 80 11.05 0.62 0.60
CA ARG A 80 12.51 0.59 0.51
C ARG A 80 13.03 0.92 -0.90
N ALA A 81 12.23 0.64 -1.93
CA ALA A 81 12.54 1.04 -3.30
C ALA A 81 12.35 2.55 -3.56
N TYR A 82 11.70 3.27 -2.64
CA TYR A 82 11.35 4.68 -2.78
C TYR A 82 11.79 5.50 -1.55
N PRO A 83 13.11 5.59 -1.29
CA PRO A 83 13.65 6.19 -0.06
C PRO A 83 13.36 7.69 0.09
N SER A 84 12.95 8.37 -0.99
CA SER A 84 12.56 9.79 -0.98
C SER A 84 11.14 10.01 -0.47
N VAL A 85 10.32 8.96 -0.35
CA VAL A 85 8.92 9.05 0.08
C VAL A 85 8.83 8.71 1.57
N LYS A 86 8.26 9.59 2.37
CA LYS A 86 7.98 9.34 3.77
C LYS A 86 6.75 8.42 3.89
N CYS A 87 6.94 7.22 4.42
CA CYS A 87 5.86 6.28 4.66
C CYS A 87 5.52 6.18 6.15
N ASN A 88 4.24 6.33 6.49
CA ASN A 88 3.72 6.09 7.83
C ASN A 88 2.65 5.00 7.78
N VAL A 89 2.82 3.95 8.58
CA VAL A 89 1.86 2.84 8.67
C VAL A 89 1.22 2.85 10.04
N TYR A 90 -0.11 2.84 10.06
CA TYR A 90 -0.93 2.88 11.27
C TYR A 90 -1.70 1.58 11.42
N LEU A 91 -1.66 0.99 12.60
CA LEU A 91 -2.62 -0.05 12.97
C LEU A 91 -4.00 0.61 13.15
N SER A 92 -5.05 -0.15 12.91
CA SER A 92 -6.43 0.30 13.13
C SER A 92 -6.69 0.75 14.58
N SER A 93 -5.93 0.20 15.54
CA SER A 93 -5.90 0.58 16.95
C SER A 93 -5.28 1.96 17.22
N GLY A 94 -4.81 2.69 16.20
CA GLY A 94 -4.20 4.01 16.32
C GLY A 94 -2.73 3.98 16.77
N LEU A 95 -2.15 2.80 17.00
CA LEU A 95 -0.73 2.63 17.26
C LEU A 95 0.08 2.96 16.01
N MET A 96 0.93 3.99 16.12
CA MET A 96 1.82 4.44 15.05
C MET A 96 3.07 3.55 14.99
N HIS A 97 3.28 2.83 13.90
CA HIS A 97 4.62 2.35 13.54
C HIS A 97 5.26 3.40 12.63
N GLN A 98 6.01 4.32 13.23
CA GLN A 98 6.78 5.30 12.46
C GLN A 98 7.97 4.59 11.80
N SER A 99 7.84 4.25 10.52
CA SER A 99 8.93 3.68 9.73
C SER A 99 9.83 4.79 9.21
N GLN A 100 10.74 5.29 10.06
CA GLN A 100 11.95 5.94 9.55
C GLN A 100 13.04 4.88 9.48
N ASN A 101 13.20 4.26 8.31
CA ASN A 101 14.11 3.12 8.07
C ASN A 101 13.83 1.94 9.01
N CYS A 102 13.04 0.96 8.57
CA CYS A 102 12.82 -0.28 9.31
C CYS A 102 14.12 -0.88 9.86
N LEU A 103 14.34 -0.67 11.15
CA LEU A 103 15.22 -1.48 11.97
C LEU A 103 14.30 -2.36 12.81
N LEU A 104 13.99 -3.53 12.26
CA LEU A 104 13.52 -4.68 13.03
C LEU A 104 14.55 -5.77 12.72
N THR A 105 15.51 -5.90 13.61
CA THR A 105 16.43 -7.04 13.70
C THR A 105 15.71 -8.24 14.27
#